data_AF-A0A9D6BRC2-F1
#
_entry.id   AF-A0A9D6BRC2-F1
#
_cell.length_a   1.000
_cell.length_b   1.000
_cell.length_c   1.000
_cell.angle_alpha   90.00
_cell.angle_beta   90.00
_cell.angle_gamma   90.00
#
_symmetry.space_group_name_H-M   'P 1'
#
loop_
_entity.id
_entity.type
_entity.pdbx_description
1 polymer ?
#
loop_
_entity_poly.entity_id
_entity_poly.type
_entity_poly.pdbx_seq_one_letter_code
_entity_poly.pdbx_strand_id
1 'polypeptide(L)'
;MNEFVLLLQVAWVVGASIWAAGIGREALLVLISLQAIMANLLVLKQVYLFGLHVTCSDAFAIGSIFSLNLLQERFGLEESKRATWLCFGSMLFFALSTQIHLLYMPSKLDHMHPHYYALLMPAPRLFLASLTSFFVVQQLDIRFYQFLRQRWGHWRWGVRSTLSLLVSQLLDTCLFTLLGLYGSVDSLPQILLFSYLTKVLMIGVIGIVSR
;
A
#
# COMPACT_ATOMS: atom_id res chain seq x y z
N MET A 1 -24.12 3.61 -0.39
CA MET A 1 -24.15 2.56 0.68
C MET A 1 -22.76 1.94 0.89
N ASN A 2 -21.91 1.87 -0.14
CA ASN A 2 -20.50 1.46 -0.01
C ASN A 2 -19.59 2.60 0.49
N GLU A 3 -19.94 3.85 0.19
CA GLU A 3 -19.18 5.05 0.57
C GLU A 3 -19.11 5.19 2.09
N PHE A 4 -20.21 4.90 2.78
CA PHE A 4 -20.24 4.88 4.25
C PHE A 4 -19.35 3.78 4.83
N VAL A 5 -19.35 2.59 4.22
CA VAL A 5 -18.48 1.48 4.63
C VAL A 5 -17.01 1.83 4.44
N LEU A 6 -16.66 2.51 3.34
CA LEU A 6 -15.31 3.03 3.10
C LEU A 6 -14.91 4.03 4.21
N LEU A 7 -15.77 5.00 4.53
CA LEU A 7 -15.49 5.97 5.59
C LEU A 7 -15.27 5.30 6.94
N LEU A 8 -16.10 4.31 7.28
CA LEU A 8 -15.96 3.53 8.50
C LEU A 8 -14.65 2.73 8.50
N GLN A 9 -14.29 2.13 7.37
CA GLN A 9 -13.03 1.39 7.23
C GLN A 9 -11.82 2.31 7.36
N VAL A 10 -11.85 3.51 6.77
CA VAL A 10 -10.78 4.51 6.91
C VAL A 10 -10.68 4.96 8.37
N ALA A 11 -11.80 5.27 9.03
CA ALA A 11 -11.82 5.64 10.44
C ALA A 11 -11.27 4.52 11.33
N TRP A 12 -11.61 3.26 11.04
CA TRP A 12 -11.09 2.09 11.74
C TRP A 12 -9.57 1.96 11.58
N VAL A 13 -9.08 2.05 10.34
CA VAL A 13 -7.65 1.93 10.04
C VAL A 13 -6.85 3.05 10.69
N VAL A 14 -7.30 4.30 10.58
CA VAL A 14 -6.65 5.46 11.21
C VAL A 14 -6.71 5.37 12.73
N GLY A 15 -7.87 4.99 13.29
CA GLY A 15 -8.04 4.79 14.73
C GLY A 15 -7.10 3.72 15.29
N ALA A 16 -6.96 2.60 14.58
CA ALA A 16 -6.01 1.55 14.93
C ALA A 16 -4.56 2.06 14.90
N SER A 17 -4.18 2.87 13.93
CA SER A 17 -2.84 3.49 13.84
C SER A 17 -2.56 4.44 15.00
N ILE A 18 -3.52 5.28 15.37
CA ILE A 18 -3.40 6.21 16.51
C ILE A 18 -3.30 5.42 17.83
N TRP A 19 -4.15 4.40 17.99
CA TRP A 19 -4.12 3.52 19.16
C TRP A 19 -2.76 2.79 19.28
N ALA A 20 -2.25 2.21 18.19
CA ALA A 20 -0.95 1.55 18.17
C ALA A 20 0.20 2.52 18.51
N ALA A 21 0.12 3.77 18.04
CA ALA A 21 1.10 4.80 18.39
C ALA A 21 1.05 5.19 19.87
N GLY A 22 -0.10 5.04 20.54
CA GLY A 22 -0.25 5.21 21.98
C GLY A 22 0.44 4.12 22.79
N ILE A 23 0.56 2.90 22.24
CA ILE A 23 1.24 1.77 22.88
C ILE A 23 2.76 1.89 22.71
N GLY A 24 3.23 2.17 21.49
CA GLY A 24 4.65 2.37 21.21
C GLY A 24 5.08 1.88 19.83
N ARG A 25 6.38 1.93 19.57
CA ARG A 25 6.96 1.58 18.26
C ARG A 25 6.63 0.16 17.81
N GLU A 26 6.69 -0.82 18.71
CA GLU A 26 6.51 -2.23 18.34
C GLU A 26 5.07 -2.50 17.84
N ALA A 27 4.08 -1.84 18.42
CA ALA A 27 2.69 -1.95 17.97
C ALA A 27 2.51 -1.36 16.56
N LEU A 28 3.14 -0.23 16.26
CA LEU A 28 3.14 0.37 14.92
C LEU A 28 3.85 -0.53 13.90
N LEU A 29 5.00 -1.12 14.25
CA LEU A 29 5.73 -2.04 13.37
C LEU A 29 4.87 -3.24 12.96
N VAL A 30 4.16 -3.84 13.93
CA VAL A 30 3.23 -4.94 13.68
C VAL A 30 2.07 -4.49 12.81
N LEU A 31 1.46 -3.34 13.13
CA LEU A 31 0.30 -2.83 12.42
C LEU A 31 0.62 -2.48 10.95
N ILE A 32 1.76 -1.84 10.68
CA ILE A 32 2.24 -1.53 9.32
C ILE A 32 2.35 -2.81 8.49
N SER A 33 2.98 -3.84 9.06
CA SER A 33 3.17 -5.14 8.40
C SER A 33 1.84 -5.83 8.12
N LEU A 34 0.91 -5.81 9.09
CA LEU A 34 -0.42 -6.38 8.94
C LEU A 34 -1.24 -5.64 7.86
N GLN A 35 -1.24 -4.31 7.89
CA GLN A 35 -1.93 -3.48 6.90
C GLN A 35 -1.42 -3.75 5.47
N ALA A 36 -0.11 -3.96 5.31
CA ALA A 36 0.48 -4.29 4.02
C ALA A 36 0.08 -5.68 3.50
N ILE A 37 0.03 -6.70 4.38
CA ILE A 37 -0.49 -8.02 4.03
C ILE A 37 -1.97 -7.94 3.65
N MET A 38 -2.78 -7.21 4.43
CA MET A 38 -4.20 -7.02 4.15
C MET A 38 -4.43 -6.29 2.83
N ALA A 39 -3.63 -5.27 2.52
CA ALA A 39 -3.71 -4.56 1.24
C ALA A 39 -3.50 -5.50 0.06
N ASN A 40 -2.49 -6.38 0.12
CA ASN A 40 -2.23 -7.36 -0.94
C ASN A 40 -3.30 -8.46 -1.01
N LEU A 41 -3.77 -8.96 0.14
CA LEU A 41 -4.75 -10.04 0.17
C LEU A 41 -6.14 -9.58 -0.32
N LEU A 42 -6.53 -8.36 0.00
CA LEU A 42 -7.89 -7.85 -0.25
C LEU A 42 -8.02 -7.07 -1.57
N VAL A 43 -6.94 -6.90 -2.33
CA VAL A 43 -6.91 -6.10 -3.56
C VAL A 43 -7.84 -6.64 -4.66
N LEU A 44 -8.10 -7.93 -4.68
CA LEU A 44 -8.91 -8.55 -5.74
C LEU A 44 -10.41 -8.24 -5.60
N LYS A 45 -10.86 -7.78 -4.43
CA LYS A 45 -12.26 -7.43 -4.22
C LYS A 45 -12.54 -6.04 -4.77
N GLN A 46 -13.31 -5.99 -5.86
CA GLN A 46 -13.82 -4.77 -6.45
C GLN A 46 -15.14 -4.34 -5.81
N VAL A 47 -15.34 -3.03 -5.71
CA VAL A 47 -16.57 -2.37 -5.26
C VAL A 47 -16.90 -1.19 -6.17
N TYR A 48 -18.16 -0.78 -6.16
CA TYR A 48 -18.59 0.45 -6.80
C TYR A 48 -18.61 1.59 -5.79
N LEU A 49 -17.81 2.63 -6.04
CA LEU A 49 -17.68 3.82 -5.19
C LEU A 49 -17.65 5.07 -6.06
N PHE A 50 -18.50 6.06 -5.73
CA PHE A 50 -18.52 7.37 -6.40
C PHE A 50 -18.59 7.31 -7.94
N GLY A 51 -19.27 6.30 -8.49
CA GLY A 51 -19.40 6.11 -9.93
C GLY A 51 -18.29 5.29 -10.61
N LEU A 52 -17.30 4.80 -9.85
CA LEU A 52 -16.13 4.08 -10.35
C LEU A 52 -16.03 2.67 -9.74
N HIS A 53 -15.50 1.72 -10.51
CA HIS A 53 -15.10 0.40 -10.02
C HIS A 53 -13.69 0.47 -9.44
N VAL A 54 -13.56 0.21 -8.14
CA VAL A 54 -12.34 0.42 -7.36
C VAL A 54 -12.11 -0.74 -6.40
N THR A 55 -10.95 -0.82 -5.77
CA THR A 55 -10.61 -1.87 -4.80
C THR A 55 -10.60 -1.31 -3.37
N CYS A 56 -11.18 -2.03 -2.41
CA CYS A 56 -11.21 -1.57 -1.01
C CYS A 56 -9.86 -1.70 -0.28
N SER A 57 -8.85 -2.29 -0.92
CA SER A 57 -7.50 -2.46 -0.36
C SER A 57 -6.77 -1.14 -0.17
N ASP A 58 -7.11 -0.11 -0.94
CA ASP A 58 -6.45 1.20 -0.89
C ASP A 58 -6.52 1.81 0.51
N ALA A 59 -7.60 1.58 1.27
CA ALA A 59 -7.71 2.03 2.66
C ALA A 59 -6.61 1.45 3.56
N PHE A 60 -6.23 0.19 3.36
CA PHE A 60 -5.13 -0.43 4.11
C PHE A 60 -3.76 0.03 3.64
N ALA A 61 -3.58 0.26 2.34
CA ALA A 61 -2.33 0.82 1.81
C ALA A 61 -2.08 2.24 2.34
N ILE A 62 -3.11 3.09 2.33
CA ILE A 62 -3.10 4.43 2.92
C ILE A 62 -2.86 4.35 4.43
N GLY A 63 -3.53 3.42 5.12
CA GLY A 63 -3.32 3.14 6.54
C GLY A 63 -1.87 2.82 6.88
N SER A 64 -1.24 1.96 6.07
CA SER A 64 0.17 1.55 6.25
C SER A 64 1.12 2.75 6.12
N ILE A 65 0.92 3.59 5.09
CA ILE A 65 1.70 4.82 4.91
C ILE A 65 1.49 5.78 6.10
N PHE A 66 0.27 5.88 6.60
CA PHE A 66 -0.05 6.75 7.74
C PHE A 66 0.64 6.27 9.02
N SER A 67 0.54 4.97 9.31
CA SER A 67 1.23 4.32 10.42
C SER A 67 2.74 4.48 10.33
N LEU A 68 3.33 4.34 9.13
CA LEU A 68 4.75 4.52 8.88
C LEU A 68 5.21 5.95 9.15
N ASN A 69 4.43 6.95 8.73
CA ASN A 69 4.71 8.35 9.02
C ASN A 69 4.63 8.63 10.52
N LEU A 70 3.62 8.10 11.20
CA LEU A 70 3.47 8.26 12.64
C LEU A 70 4.62 7.62 13.42
N LEU A 71 5.11 6.47 12.94
CA LEU A 71 6.31 5.81 13.46
C LEU A 71 7.54 6.67 13.24
N GLN A 72 7.72 7.21 12.04
CA GLN A 72 8.86 8.08 11.70
C GLN A 72 8.87 9.36 12.54
N GLU A 73 7.71 9.98 12.74
CA GLU A 73 7.57 11.22 13.50
C GLU A 73 7.88 11.01 14.99
N ARG A 74 7.36 9.93 15.59
CA ARG A 74 7.51 9.67 17.03
C ARG A 74 8.81 8.97 17.42
N PHE A 75 9.33 8.11 16.55
CA PHE A 75 10.42 7.20 16.87
C PHE A 75 11.61 7.31 15.91
N GLY A 76 11.54 8.20 14.91
CA GLY A 76 12.64 8.53 14.02
C GLY A 76 12.77 7.64 12.78
N LEU A 77 13.72 8.02 11.92
CA LEU A 77 13.92 7.41 10.61
C LEU A 77 14.39 5.95 10.67
N GLU A 78 15.19 5.59 11.68
CA GLU A 78 15.74 4.22 11.81
C GLU A 78 14.64 3.18 12.05
N GLU A 79 13.62 3.52 12.86
CA GLU A 79 12.47 2.63 13.06
C GLU A 79 11.60 2.53 11.81
N SER A 80 11.46 3.61 11.03
CA SER A 80 10.77 3.58 9.73
C SER A 80 11.48 2.65 8.72
N LYS A 81 12.81 2.71 8.64
CA LYS A 81 13.60 1.77 7.81
C LYS A 81 13.41 0.32 8.28
N ARG A 82 13.41 0.09 9.59
CA ARG A 82 13.15 -1.22 10.18
C ARG A 82 11.74 -1.73 9.81
N ALA A 83 10.74 -0.85 9.87
CA ALA A 83 9.37 -1.17 9.48
C ALA A 83 9.28 -1.63 8.02
N THR A 84 9.95 -0.95 7.10
CA THR A 84 9.99 -1.32 5.68
C THR A 84 10.56 -2.73 5.48
N TRP A 85 11.65 -3.08 6.18
CA TRP A 85 12.23 -4.42 6.10
C TRP A 85 11.34 -5.50 6.72
N LEU A 86 10.70 -5.22 7.85
CA LEU A 86 9.74 -6.14 8.49
C LEU A 86 8.51 -6.35 7.62
N CYS A 87 8.00 -5.27 7.00
CA CYS A 87 6.91 -5.30 6.05
C CYS A 87 7.27 -6.18 4.85
N PHE A 88 8.45 -5.96 4.25
CA PHE A 88 8.92 -6.79 3.13
C PHE A 88 9.07 -8.27 3.52
N GLY A 89 9.73 -8.56 4.64
CA GLY A 89 9.92 -9.92 5.12
C GLY A 89 8.62 -10.64 5.44
N SER A 90 7.66 -9.95 6.07
CA SER A 90 6.34 -10.50 6.39
C SER A 90 5.48 -10.74 5.16
N MET A 91 5.50 -9.85 4.16
CA MET A 91 4.82 -10.07 2.88
C MET A 91 5.42 -11.24 2.09
N LEU A 92 6.75 -11.37 2.08
CA LEU A 92 7.44 -12.51 1.45
C LEU A 92 7.07 -13.82 2.14
N PHE A 93 7.14 -13.84 3.47
CA PHE A 93 6.74 -15.00 4.27
C PHE A 93 5.29 -15.38 3.98
N PHE A 94 4.36 -14.41 4.00
CA PHE A 94 2.96 -14.64 3.67
C PHE A 94 2.78 -15.23 2.26
N ALA A 95 3.44 -14.67 1.24
CA ALA A 95 3.37 -15.17 -0.12
C ALA A 95 3.87 -16.62 -0.22
N LEU A 96 5.00 -16.95 0.40
CA LEU A 96 5.54 -18.31 0.38
C LEU A 96 4.68 -19.30 1.19
N SER A 97 4.25 -18.93 2.39
CA SER A 97 3.41 -19.76 3.25
C SER A 97 2.08 -20.09 2.59
N THR A 98 1.47 -19.12 1.90
CA THR A 98 0.21 -19.35 1.18
C THR A 98 0.41 -20.27 -0.03
N GLN A 99 1.54 -20.20 -0.74
CA GLN A 99 1.83 -21.18 -1.80
C GLN A 99 2.06 -22.59 -1.25
N ILE A 100 2.81 -22.73 -0.16
CA ILE A 100 2.98 -24.02 0.51
C ILE A 100 1.63 -24.57 0.96
N HIS A 101 0.75 -23.72 1.47
CA HIS A 101 -0.60 -24.11 1.88
C HIS A 101 -1.42 -24.68 0.70
N LEU A 102 -1.30 -24.10 -0.50
CA LEU A 102 -2.01 -24.60 -1.68
C LEU A 102 -1.44 -25.94 -2.21
N LEU A 103 -0.23 -26.35 -1.81
CA LEU A 103 0.36 -27.63 -2.21
C LEU A 103 -0.24 -28.84 -1.47
N TYR A 104 -0.92 -28.62 -0.33
CA TYR A 104 -1.58 -29.70 0.38
C TYR A 104 -2.68 -30.33 -0.49
N MET A 105 -2.68 -31.67 -0.58
CA MET A 105 -3.78 -32.38 -1.22
C MET A 105 -5.04 -32.24 -0.37
N PRO A 106 -6.14 -31.72 -0.94
CA PRO A 106 -7.38 -31.54 -0.19
C PRO A 106 -7.99 -32.89 0.18
N SER A 107 -8.56 -32.96 1.38
CA SER A 107 -9.36 -34.10 1.82
C SER A 107 -10.68 -34.16 1.03
N LYS A 108 -11.30 -35.33 0.97
CA LYS A 108 -12.65 -35.49 0.38
C LYS A 108 -13.74 -34.70 1.11
N LEU A 109 -13.47 -34.31 2.37
CA LEU A 109 -14.36 -33.47 3.19
C LEU A 109 -14.07 -31.97 3.03
N ASP A 110 -13.04 -31.59 2.28
CA ASP A 110 -12.65 -30.20 2.14
C ASP A 110 -13.45 -29.50 1.05
N HIS A 111 -14.19 -28.49 1.45
CA HIS A 111 -14.94 -27.58 0.57
C HIS A 111 -14.22 -26.22 0.40
N MET A 112 -13.15 -25.97 1.16
CA MET A 112 -12.48 -24.67 1.21
C MET A 112 -11.34 -24.52 0.20
N HIS A 113 -10.73 -25.63 -0.24
CA HIS A 113 -9.65 -25.60 -1.25
C HIS A 113 -9.94 -24.71 -2.47
N PRO A 114 -11.09 -24.79 -3.16
CA PRO A 114 -11.33 -23.92 -4.31
C PRO A 114 -11.37 -22.42 -3.95
N HIS A 115 -11.84 -22.08 -2.75
CA HIS A 115 -11.86 -20.70 -2.25
C HIS A 115 -10.45 -20.21 -1.90
N TYR A 116 -9.63 -21.06 -1.24
CA TYR A 116 -8.22 -20.74 -0.99
C TYR A 116 -7.45 -20.57 -2.29
N TYR A 117 -7.64 -21.47 -3.25
CA TYR A 117 -6.97 -21.41 -4.55
C TYR A 117 -7.30 -20.09 -5.27
N ALA A 118 -8.58 -19.72 -5.35
CA ALA A 118 -9.00 -18.47 -5.99
C ALA A 118 -8.41 -17.22 -5.31
N LEU A 119 -8.30 -17.22 -3.98
CA LEU A 119 -7.84 -16.06 -3.21
C LEU A 119 -6.31 -15.95 -3.15
N LEU A 120 -5.62 -17.07 -2.96
CA LEU A 120 -4.20 -17.12 -2.62
C LEU A 120 -3.28 -17.39 -3.81
N MET A 121 -3.79 -17.96 -4.92
CA MET A 121 -2.98 -18.19 -6.12
C MET A 121 -2.40 -16.89 -6.71
N PRO A 122 -3.11 -15.74 -6.71
CA PRO A 122 -2.54 -14.47 -7.18
C PRO A 122 -1.50 -13.83 -6.23
N ALA A 123 -1.37 -14.30 -4.99
CA ALA A 123 -0.53 -13.65 -3.98
C ALA A 123 0.96 -13.47 -4.39
N PRO A 124 1.65 -14.45 -5.01
CA PRO A 124 3.03 -14.28 -5.45
C PRO A 124 3.16 -13.21 -6.54
N ARG A 125 2.18 -13.16 -7.45
CA ARG A 125 2.15 -12.14 -8.51
C ARG A 125 2.00 -10.74 -7.93
N LEU A 126 1.09 -10.57 -6.97
CA LEU A 126 0.85 -9.28 -6.31
C LEU A 126 2.10 -8.85 -5.52
N PHE A 127 2.70 -9.77 -4.77
CA PHE A 127 3.95 -9.51 -4.05
C PHE A 127 5.08 -9.09 -4.98
N LEU A 128 5.31 -9.83 -6.08
CA LEU A 128 6.34 -9.50 -7.06
C LEU A 128 6.08 -8.15 -7.72
N ALA A 129 4.82 -7.84 -8.05
CA ALA A 129 4.44 -6.55 -8.59
C ALA A 129 4.74 -5.41 -7.60
N SER A 130 4.40 -5.55 -6.32
CA SER A 130 4.74 -4.57 -5.29
C SER A 130 6.25 -4.39 -5.15
N LEU A 131 7.02 -5.47 -5.15
CA LEU A 131 8.48 -5.42 -5.04
C LEU A 131 9.12 -4.73 -6.25
N THR A 132 8.72 -5.10 -7.46
CA THR A 132 9.24 -4.49 -8.69
C THR A 132 8.86 -3.02 -8.76
N SER A 133 7.60 -2.68 -8.46
CA SER A 133 7.12 -1.29 -8.42
C SER A 133 7.94 -0.46 -7.44
N PHE A 134 8.06 -0.94 -6.19
CA PHE A 134 8.84 -0.27 -5.15
C PHE A 134 10.28 -0.04 -5.59
N PHE A 135 10.98 -1.07 -6.09
CA PHE A 135 12.39 -0.94 -6.48
C PHE A 135 12.59 0.04 -7.64
N VAL A 136 11.77 -0.05 -8.69
CA VAL A 136 11.87 0.84 -9.85
C VAL A 136 11.55 2.29 -9.47
N VAL A 137 10.46 2.49 -8.72
CA VAL A 137 10.01 3.83 -8.30
C VAL A 137 11.01 4.47 -7.36
N GLN A 138 11.54 3.73 -6.38
CA GLN A 138 12.51 4.27 -5.43
C GLN A 138 13.75 4.83 -6.14
N GLN A 139 14.25 4.13 -7.16
CA GLN A 139 15.41 4.58 -7.94
C GLN A 139 15.09 5.81 -8.82
N LEU A 140 13.89 5.84 -9.40
CA LEU A 140 13.42 6.99 -10.18
C LEU A 140 13.18 8.21 -9.29
N ASP A 141 12.61 8.03 -8.10
CA ASP A 141 12.37 9.10 -7.12
C ASP A 141 13.67 9.80 -6.73
N ILE A 142 14.72 9.03 -6.41
CA ILE A 142 16.04 9.58 -6.07
C ILE A 142 16.60 10.43 -7.21
N ARG A 143 16.55 9.93 -8.46
CA ARG A 143 17.04 10.66 -9.64
C ARG A 143 16.21 11.90 -9.92
N PHE A 144 14.89 11.80 -9.80
CA PHE A 144 13.96 12.89 -10.07
C PHE A 144 14.07 13.99 -9.02
N TYR A 145 14.18 13.63 -7.74
CA TYR A 145 14.44 14.58 -6.65
C TYR A 145 15.77 15.30 -6.81
N GLN A 146 16.83 14.59 -7.22
CA GLN A 146 18.13 15.20 -7.53
C GLN A 146 18.04 16.16 -8.71
N PHE A 147 17.34 15.79 -9.79
CA PHE A 147 17.07 16.67 -10.93
C PHE A 147 16.32 17.95 -10.50
N LEU A 148 15.27 17.81 -9.70
CA LEU A 148 14.53 18.94 -9.12
C LEU A 148 15.42 19.82 -8.22
N ARG A 149 16.33 19.21 -7.44
CA ARG A 149 17.29 19.95 -6.61
C ARG A 149 18.24 20.80 -7.44
N GLN A 150 18.78 20.24 -8.51
CA GLN A 150 19.71 20.92 -9.40
C GLN A 150 19.02 22.06 -10.17
N ARG A 151 17.76 21.87 -10.57
CA ARG A 151 17.04 22.88 -11.35
C ARG A 151 16.48 24.02 -10.50
N TRP A 152 15.95 23.74 -9.30
CA TRP A 152 15.13 24.71 -8.54
C TRP A 152 15.75 25.22 -7.22
N GLY A 153 16.95 24.78 -6.83
CA GLY A 153 17.72 25.38 -5.74
C GLY A 153 16.99 25.53 -4.38
N HIS A 154 17.59 26.26 -3.43
CA HIS A 154 17.19 26.35 -2.02
C HIS A 154 15.78 26.90 -1.72
N TRP A 155 15.06 27.44 -2.71
CA TRP A 155 13.95 28.38 -2.44
C TRP A 155 12.64 27.70 -1.99
N ARG A 156 12.40 26.42 -2.29
CA ARG A 156 11.12 25.74 -1.95
C ARG A 156 11.27 24.23 -1.71
N TRP A 157 11.86 23.83 -0.59
CA TRP A 157 12.04 22.43 -0.22
C TRP A 157 10.73 21.62 -0.25
N GLY A 158 9.65 22.16 0.32
CA GLY A 158 8.34 21.49 0.36
C GLY A 158 7.74 21.23 -1.02
N VAL A 159 7.80 22.20 -1.95
CA VAL A 159 7.25 22.03 -3.31
C VAL A 159 7.97 20.91 -4.07
N ARG A 160 9.29 20.78 -3.93
CA ARG A 160 10.06 19.72 -4.58
C ARG A 160 9.73 18.34 -3.99
N SER A 161 9.62 18.25 -2.66
CA SER A 161 9.30 17.00 -1.98
C SER A 161 7.89 16.51 -2.34
N THR A 162 6.89 17.40 -2.29
CA THR A 162 5.52 17.07 -2.72
C THR A 162 5.47 16.66 -4.18
N LEU A 163 6.15 17.39 -5.09
CA LEU A 163 6.16 17.04 -6.51
C LEU A 163 6.83 15.69 -6.78
N SER A 164 7.96 15.40 -6.12
CA SER A 164 8.63 14.10 -6.20
C SER A 164 7.70 12.98 -5.74
N LEU A 165 7.06 13.15 -4.59
CA LEU A 165 6.12 12.18 -4.04
C LEU A 165 4.92 11.94 -4.97
N LEU A 166 4.33 12.98 -5.56
CA LEU A 166 3.22 12.85 -6.49
C LEU A 166 3.61 12.03 -7.73
N VAL A 167 4.75 12.36 -8.35
CA VAL A 167 5.24 11.66 -9.55
C VAL A 167 5.61 10.21 -9.22
N SER A 168 6.31 9.99 -8.12
CA SER A 168 6.72 8.65 -7.68
C SER A 168 5.51 7.77 -7.35
N GLN A 169 4.50 8.32 -6.69
CA GLN A 169 3.27 7.59 -6.37
C GLN A 169 2.40 7.33 -7.61
N LEU A 170 2.42 8.21 -8.61
CA LEU A 170 1.79 7.94 -9.91
C LEU A 170 2.47 6.74 -10.57
N LEU A 171 3.80 6.75 -10.66
CA LEU A 171 4.56 5.67 -11.26
C LEU A 171 4.36 4.34 -10.51
N ASP A 172 4.35 4.37 -9.17
CA ASP A 172 4.07 3.19 -8.34
C ASP A 172 2.68 2.61 -8.63
N THR A 173 1.67 3.47 -8.65
CA THR A 173 0.29 3.04 -8.89
C THR A 173 0.12 2.49 -10.31
N CYS A 174 0.75 3.11 -11.30
CA CYS A 174 0.78 2.61 -12.68
C CYS A 174 1.45 1.23 -12.77
N LEU A 175 2.67 1.10 -12.24
CA LEU A 175 3.43 -0.16 -12.31
C LEU A 175 2.74 -1.28 -11.54
N PHE A 176 2.25 -1.02 -10.33
CA PHE A 176 1.53 -2.02 -9.55
C PHE A 176 0.23 -2.46 -10.24
N THR A 177 -0.56 -1.51 -10.77
CA THR A 177 -1.81 -1.83 -11.46
C THR A 177 -1.55 -2.64 -12.74
N LEU A 178 -0.50 -2.30 -13.50
CA LEU A 178 -0.15 -3.02 -14.73
C LEU A 178 0.49 -4.39 -14.46
N LEU A 179 1.37 -4.53 -13.46
CA LEU A 179 2.05 -5.80 -13.20
C LEU A 179 1.17 -6.74 -12.37
N GLY A 180 0.54 -6.21 -11.32
CA GLY A 180 -0.20 -6.98 -10.32
C GLY A 180 -1.64 -7.28 -10.73
N LEU A 181 -2.34 -6.30 -11.30
CA LEU A 181 -3.78 -6.40 -11.54
C LEU A 181 -4.17 -6.66 -13.00
N TYR A 182 -3.23 -6.61 -13.94
CA TYR A 182 -3.53 -6.83 -15.36
C TYR A 182 -4.19 -8.21 -15.60
N GLY A 183 -5.37 -8.22 -16.20
CA GLY A 183 -6.15 -9.44 -16.44
C GLY A 183 -6.86 -10.02 -15.21
N SER A 184 -6.73 -9.40 -14.03
CA SER A 184 -7.45 -9.80 -12.80
C SER A 184 -8.64 -8.89 -12.48
N VAL A 185 -8.73 -7.72 -13.11
CA VAL A 185 -9.74 -6.69 -12.85
C VAL A 185 -10.27 -6.10 -14.16
N ASP A 186 -11.58 -5.85 -14.22
CA ASP A 186 -12.27 -5.43 -15.45
C ASP A 186 -11.97 -3.98 -15.88
N SER A 187 -11.55 -3.11 -14.95
CA SER A 187 -11.47 -1.66 -15.17
C SER A 187 -10.17 -1.03 -14.64
N LEU A 188 -9.03 -1.44 -15.22
CA LEU A 188 -7.70 -0.92 -14.86
C LEU A 188 -7.61 0.62 -14.80
N PRO A 189 -8.15 1.40 -15.75
CA PRO A 189 -8.04 2.87 -15.70
C PRO A 189 -8.79 3.49 -14.53
N GLN A 190 -9.94 2.93 -14.14
CA GLN A 190 -10.75 3.44 -13.03
C GLN A 190 -10.07 3.17 -11.68
N ILE A 191 -9.51 1.98 -11.53
CA ILE A 191 -8.75 1.60 -10.33
C ILE A 191 -7.50 2.48 -10.19
N LEU A 192 -6.76 2.67 -11.29
CA LEU A 192 -5.57 3.52 -11.32
C LEU A 192 -5.92 4.96 -10.94
N LEU A 193 -6.96 5.52 -11.55
CA LEU A 193 -7.39 6.89 -11.27
C LEU A 193 -7.79 7.06 -9.81
N PHE A 194 -8.58 6.14 -9.26
CA PHE A 194 -9.05 6.22 -7.88
C PHE A 194 -7.92 6.01 -6.86
N SER A 195 -7.09 4.99 -7.05
CA SER A 195 -5.94 4.72 -6.17
C SER A 195 -4.93 5.88 -6.20
N TYR A 196 -4.70 6.47 -7.38
CA TYR A 196 -3.85 7.66 -7.47
C TYR A 196 -4.49 8.87 -6.78
N LEU A 197 -5.77 9.16 -7.02
CA LEU A 197 -6.46 10.31 -6.43
C LEU A 197 -6.48 10.24 -4.90
N THR A 198 -6.71 9.05 -4.34
CA THR A 198 -6.66 8.84 -2.88
C THR A 198 -5.25 9.03 -2.31
N LYS A 199 -4.20 8.53 -2.98
CA LYS A 199 -2.80 8.81 -2.60
C LYS A 199 -2.45 10.30 -2.67
N VAL A 200 -2.90 11.01 -3.72
CA VAL A 200 -2.69 12.47 -3.87
C VAL A 200 -3.31 13.24 -2.70
N LEU A 201 -4.55 12.91 -2.31
CA LEU A 201 -5.20 13.53 -1.15
C LEU A 201 -4.37 13.34 0.13
N MET A 202 -3.85 12.13 0.34
CA MET A 202 -3.02 11.82 1.50
C MET A 202 -1.70 12.61 1.51
N ILE A 203 -1.00 12.67 0.36
CA ILE A 203 0.23 13.47 0.21
C ILE A 203 -0.06 14.95 0.46
N GLY A 204 -1.21 15.44 -0.01
CA GLY A 204 -1.67 16.80 0.24
C GLY A 204 -1.81 17.10 1.73
N VAL A 205 -2.44 16.20 2.49
CA VAL A 205 -2.55 16.31 3.96
C VAL A 205 -1.17 16.35 4.62
N ILE A 206 -0.25 15.46 4.21
CA ILE A 206 1.11 15.40 4.76
C ILE A 206 1.88 16.70 4.48
N GLY A 207 1.82 17.23 3.26
CA GLY A 207 2.51 18.46 2.88
C GLY A 207 2.00 19.72 3.59
N ILE A 208 0.78 19.68 4.13
CA ILE A 208 0.20 20.74 4.97
C ILE A 208 0.70 20.62 6.41
N VAL A 209 0.81 19.39 6.95
CA VAL A 209 1.26 19.12 8.33
C VAL A 209 2.78 19.30 8.49
N SER A 210 3.57 19.08 7.43
CA SER A 210 5.03 19.22 7.48
C SER A 210 5.55 20.66 7.25
N ARG A 211 4.68 21.67 7.32
CA ARG A 211 5.02 23.10 7.23
C ARG A 211 4.87 23.76 8.59
#